data_AF-A0A1D1Z4J4-F1
#
_entry.id   AF-A0A1D1Z4J4-F1
#
_cell.length_a   1.000
_cell.length_b   1.000
_cell.length_c   1.000
_cell.angle_alpha   90.00
_cell.angle_beta   90.00
_cell.angle_gamma   90.00
#
_symmetry.space_group_name_H-M   'P 1'
#
loop_
_entity.id
_entity.type
_entity.pdbx_description
1 polymer ?
#
loop_
_entity_poly.entity_id
_entity_poly.type
_entity_poly.pdbx_seq_one_letter_code
_entity_poly.pdbx_strand_id
1 'polypeptide(L)'
;CRSARLGPSTLAQLGCETRTNPTVIMKAFVALVVAVALVAVHAADEKKPAAGKPADGERPKTFRRLIPADVLRDFPGMCFASTRCATIEPGQTWELSPFCGRSTCVTAEGDQAGRLLELVEDCGPLPVPNPKCKLSEKTNKTAPFPDCCPTFECEEGAKLEYPEVATAPPPKEAAKEAGKA
;
A
#
# COMPACT_ATOMS: atom_id res chain seq x y z
N CYS A 1 14.61 36.01 53.99
CA CYS A 1 15.78 36.90 54.08
C CYS A 1 17.07 36.10 54.28
N ARG A 2 17.86 35.89 53.22
CA ARG A 2 19.32 36.06 53.28
C ARG A 2 19.87 36.08 51.85
N SER A 3 20.23 37.30 51.45
CA SER A 3 21.13 37.57 50.34
C SER A 3 22.55 37.45 50.88
N ALA A 4 23.42 36.74 50.17
CA ALA A 4 24.87 36.92 50.28
C ALA A 4 25.52 36.52 48.95
N ARG A 5 26.20 37.49 48.35
CA ARG A 5 27.09 37.37 47.19
C ARG A 5 28.34 36.58 47.58
N LEU A 6 28.95 35.91 46.60
CA LEU A 6 30.37 36.04 46.19
C LEU A 6 30.71 34.90 45.20
N GLY A 7 31.30 35.22 44.05
CA GLY A 7 31.89 34.27 43.10
C GLY A 7 33.21 33.69 43.64
N PRO A 8 34.14 33.16 42.79
CA PRO A 8 34.17 33.09 41.33
C PRO A 8 34.42 31.65 40.81
N SER A 9 34.14 31.35 39.53
CA SER A 9 34.86 30.30 38.78
C SER A 9 34.47 30.28 37.30
N THR A 10 35.46 30.61 36.47
CA THR A 10 35.81 29.88 35.25
C THR A 10 34.82 29.89 34.08
N LEU A 11 35.07 30.78 33.12
CA LEU A 11 34.85 30.41 31.71
C LEU A 11 35.96 31.03 30.87
N ALA A 12 36.95 30.19 30.59
CA ALA A 12 38.07 30.49 29.72
C ALA A 12 37.57 30.76 28.30
N GLN A 13 37.92 31.94 27.78
CA GLN A 13 38.00 32.19 26.35
C GLN A 13 39.18 31.38 25.80
N LEU A 14 38.90 30.32 25.05
CA LEU A 14 39.83 29.81 24.04
C LEU A 14 39.21 30.06 22.67
N GLY A 15 39.80 31.01 21.95
CA GLY A 15 39.64 31.11 20.52
C GLY A 15 40.22 29.87 19.86
N CYS A 16 39.44 29.26 18.97
CA CYS A 16 39.94 28.30 18.00
C CYS A 16 39.56 28.84 16.62
N GLU A 17 40.45 29.69 16.10
CA GLU A 17 40.42 30.20 14.74
C GLU A 17 40.74 29.02 13.81
N THR A 18 39.71 28.27 13.41
CA THR A 18 39.87 27.20 12.42
C THR A 18 39.70 27.80 11.03
N ARG A 19 40.84 28.15 10.42
CA ARG A 19 40.97 28.46 9.00
C ARG A 19 40.56 27.23 8.19
N THR A 20 39.26 27.07 7.95
CA THR A 20 38.70 25.96 7.19
C THR A 20 38.66 26.33 5.71
N ASN A 21 39.44 25.60 4.91
CA ASN A 21 39.58 25.82 3.48
C ASN A 21 38.24 25.47 2.79
N PRO A 22 37.60 26.39 2.03
CA PRO A 22 36.26 26.17 1.44
C PRO A 22 36.23 24.97 0.48
N THR A 23 37.38 24.64 -0.12
CA THR A 23 37.54 23.46 -0.98
C THR A 23 37.39 22.15 -0.20
N VAL A 24 37.79 22.14 1.08
CA VAL A 24 37.69 20.97 1.97
C VAL A 24 36.26 20.80 2.46
N ILE A 25 35.56 21.91 2.74
CA ILE A 25 34.14 21.91 3.09
C ILE A 25 33.31 21.35 1.93
N MET A 26 33.51 21.85 0.70
CA MET A 26 32.80 21.36 -0.50
C MET A 26 33.03 19.86 -0.74
N LYS A 27 34.27 19.37 -0.59
CA LYS A 27 34.60 17.95 -0.76
C LYS A 27 33.98 17.07 0.33
N ALA A 28 33.94 17.55 1.58
CA ALA A 28 33.31 16.85 2.69
C ALA A 28 31.78 16.76 2.51
N PHE A 29 31.14 17.82 2.02
CA PHE A 29 29.71 17.80 1.69
C PHE A 29 29.40 16.89 0.50
N VAL A 30 30.20 16.91 -0.56
CA VAL A 30 30.03 16.00 -1.70
C VAL A 30 30.22 14.54 -1.28
N ALA A 31 31.23 14.24 -0.45
CA ALA A 31 31.45 12.90 0.08
C ALA A 31 30.28 12.43 0.98
N LEU A 32 29.72 13.32 1.80
CA LEU A 32 28.55 13.02 2.63
C LEU A 32 27.29 12.77 1.79
N VAL A 33 27.05 13.57 0.76
CA VAL A 33 25.91 13.39 -0.16
C VAL A 33 26.04 12.09 -0.97
N VAL A 34 27.24 11.75 -1.44
CA VAL A 34 27.50 10.48 -2.12
C VAL A 34 27.32 9.28 -1.18
N ALA A 35 27.77 9.39 0.08
CA ALA A 35 27.57 8.33 1.07
C ALA A 35 26.07 8.12 1.39
N VAL A 36 25.29 9.19 1.54
CA VAL A 36 23.84 9.10 1.75
C VAL A 36 23.12 8.51 0.52
N ALA A 37 23.55 8.87 -0.68
CA ALA A 37 22.99 8.31 -1.91
C ALA A 37 23.27 6.80 -2.05
N LEU A 38 24.46 6.32 -1.67
CA LEU A 38 24.80 4.89 -1.72
C LEU A 38 24.04 4.04 -0.69
N VAL A 39 23.68 4.62 0.46
CA VAL A 39 22.85 3.95 1.49
C VAL A 39 21.39 3.87 1.06
N ALA A 40 20.86 4.89 0.38
CA ALA A 40 19.50 4.89 -0.15
C ALA A 40 19.28 3.83 -1.25
N VAL A 41 20.32 3.50 -2.03
CA VAL A 41 20.25 2.47 -3.09
C VAL A 41 20.19 1.04 -2.52
N HIS A 42 20.65 0.79 -1.30
CA HIS A 42 20.62 -0.55 -0.67
C HIS A 42 19.35 -0.82 0.16
N ALA A 43 18.41 0.13 0.27
CA ALA A 43 17.19 -0.01 1.08
C ALA A 43 15.93 -0.33 0.25
N ALA A 44 16.05 -0.58 -1.06
CA ALA A 44 14.93 -0.88 -1.95
C ALA A 44 15.03 -2.32 -2.50
N ASP A 45 15.13 -3.31 -1.62
CA ASP A 45 14.83 -4.72 -1.95
C ASP A 45 13.81 -5.27 -0.95
N GLU A 46 12.63 -4.64 -0.91
CA GLU A 46 11.44 -5.25 -0.33
C GLU A 46 10.92 -6.30 -1.32
N LYS A 47 11.51 -7.49 -1.21
CA LYS A 47 10.93 -8.82 -1.48
C LYS A 47 9.56 -8.80 -2.19
N LYS A 48 9.59 -8.66 -3.52
CA LYS A 48 8.47 -8.94 -4.43
C LYS A 48 7.99 -10.38 -4.14
N PRO A 49 6.75 -10.62 -3.66
CA PRO A 49 6.25 -11.98 -3.59
C PRO A 49 6.03 -12.45 -5.03
N ALA A 50 6.78 -13.48 -5.40
CA ALA A 50 6.67 -14.18 -6.65
C ALA A 50 5.21 -14.63 -6.87
N ALA A 51 4.66 -14.28 -8.03
CA ALA A 51 3.48 -14.91 -8.58
C ALA A 51 3.84 -16.37 -8.92
N GLY A 52 3.72 -17.25 -7.93
CA GLY A 52 3.86 -18.69 -8.05
C GLY A 52 2.59 -19.35 -7.54
N LYS A 53 2.16 -20.40 -8.25
CA LYS A 53 1.08 -21.35 -7.89
C LYS A 53 0.83 -21.44 -6.37
N PRO A 54 -0.41 -21.27 -5.89
CA PRO A 54 -0.68 -21.48 -4.48
C PRO A 54 -0.71 -22.99 -4.20
N ALA A 55 0.25 -23.43 -3.39
CA ALA A 55 0.03 -24.56 -2.50
C ALA A 55 -1.12 -24.19 -1.54
N ASP A 56 -2.01 -25.15 -1.30
CA ASP A 56 -3.05 -25.10 -0.28
C ASP A 56 -2.48 -24.65 1.07
N GLY A 57 -3.14 -23.68 1.73
CA GLY A 57 -3.06 -23.56 3.18
C GLY A 57 -2.78 -22.20 3.82
N GLU A 58 -2.29 -21.16 3.13
CA GLU A 58 -1.90 -19.93 3.87
C GLU A 58 -2.17 -18.62 3.10
N ARG A 59 -2.96 -17.74 3.73
CA ARG A 59 -3.37 -16.36 3.38
C ARG A 59 -4.55 -16.20 2.38
N PRO A 60 -5.62 -15.44 2.74
CA PRO A 60 -6.69 -15.11 1.81
C PRO A 60 -6.13 -14.19 0.72
N LYS A 61 -6.14 -14.68 -0.52
CA LYS A 61 -5.76 -13.90 -1.69
C LYS A 61 -6.76 -12.77 -1.84
N THR A 62 -6.31 -11.54 -1.80
CA THR A 62 -7.14 -10.37 -2.13
C THR A 62 -7.31 -10.30 -3.64
N PHE A 63 -8.53 -10.12 -4.11
CA PHE A 63 -8.87 -10.01 -5.52
C PHE A 63 -8.99 -8.55 -5.89
N ARG A 64 -8.52 -8.20 -7.09
CA ARG A 64 -8.54 -6.83 -7.61
C ARG A 64 -9.32 -6.82 -8.91
N ARG A 65 -10.24 -5.86 -9.06
CA ARG A 65 -11.01 -5.65 -10.29
C ARG A 65 -11.27 -4.18 -10.50
N LEU A 66 -11.25 -3.76 -11.76
CA LEU A 66 -11.70 -2.43 -12.17
C LEU A 66 -13.16 -2.53 -12.61
N ILE A 67 -14.01 -1.72 -12.00
CA ILE A 67 -15.40 -1.52 -12.44
C ILE A 67 -15.56 -0.07 -12.92
N PRO A 68 -16.49 0.23 -13.83
CA PRO A 68 -16.88 1.61 -14.09
C PRO A 68 -17.33 2.27 -12.78
N ALA A 69 -16.81 3.45 -12.47
CA ALA A 69 -17.26 4.17 -11.29
C ALA A 69 -18.68 4.69 -11.49
N ASP A 70 -19.49 4.64 -10.44
CA ASP A 70 -20.71 5.42 -10.40
C ASP A 70 -20.34 6.90 -10.32
N VAL A 71 -20.96 7.72 -11.17
CA VAL A 71 -20.71 9.16 -11.23
C VAL A 71 -22.04 9.88 -11.15
N LEU A 72 -22.16 10.82 -10.21
CA LEU A 72 -23.36 11.63 -10.07
C LEU A 72 -23.35 12.77 -11.08
N ARG A 73 -24.55 13.16 -11.54
CA ARG A 73 -24.72 14.25 -12.52
C ARG A 73 -24.13 15.58 -12.04
N ASP A 74 -24.26 15.87 -10.75
CA ASP A 74 -23.77 17.10 -10.14
C ASP A 74 -22.25 17.09 -9.91
N PHE A 75 -21.62 15.90 -9.96
CA PHE A 75 -20.22 15.70 -9.64
C PHE A 75 -19.51 14.81 -10.68
N PRO A 76 -19.41 15.24 -11.95
CA PRO A 76 -18.93 14.41 -13.05
C PRO A 76 -17.46 13.98 -12.94
N GLY A 77 -16.67 14.65 -12.09
CA GLY A 77 -15.24 14.39 -11.87
C GLY A 77 -14.93 13.56 -10.63
N MET A 78 -15.94 13.04 -9.92
CA MET A 78 -15.76 12.26 -8.69
C MET A 78 -16.47 10.91 -8.78
N CYS A 79 -15.86 9.88 -8.18
CA CYS A 79 -16.53 8.59 -8.00
C CYS A 79 -17.57 8.70 -6.89
N PHE A 80 -18.67 7.96 -6.98
CA PHE A 80 -19.68 7.87 -5.92
C PHE A 80 -19.53 6.56 -5.15
N ALA A 81 -19.13 6.68 -3.88
CA ALA A 81 -19.01 5.55 -2.96
C ALA A 81 -20.38 5.23 -2.34
N SER A 82 -21.09 4.25 -2.90
CA SER A 82 -22.43 3.84 -2.45
C SER A 82 -22.46 3.40 -0.98
N THR A 83 -21.42 2.70 -0.50
CA THR A 83 -21.31 2.25 0.90
C THR A 83 -21.14 3.40 1.90
N ARG A 84 -20.71 4.58 1.44
CA ARG A 84 -20.53 5.78 2.26
C ARG A 84 -21.53 6.89 1.96
N CYS A 85 -22.36 6.72 0.93
CA CYS A 85 -23.22 7.77 0.39
C CYS A 85 -22.48 9.10 0.15
N ALA A 86 -21.26 9.03 -0.41
CA ALA A 86 -20.38 10.18 -0.56
C ALA A 86 -19.64 10.17 -1.90
N THR A 87 -19.28 11.36 -2.39
CA THR A 87 -18.40 11.52 -3.55
C THR A 87 -16.94 11.48 -3.12
N ILE A 88 -16.10 10.82 -3.91
CA ILE A 88 -14.69 10.55 -3.66
C ILE A 88 -13.86 11.05 -4.84
N GLU A 89 -12.82 11.84 -4.55
CA GLU A 89 -11.92 12.37 -5.57
C GLU A 89 -11.02 11.27 -6.17
N PRO A 90 -10.56 11.40 -7.42
CA PRO A 90 -9.58 10.51 -8.01
C PRO A 90 -8.31 10.39 -7.14
N GLY A 91 -7.83 9.16 -6.96
CA GLY A 91 -6.69 8.81 -6.12
C GLY A 91 -7.05 8.47 -4.67
N GLN A 92 -8.28 8.74 -4.22
CA GLN A 92 -8.71 8.44 -2.85
C GLN A 92 -9.27 7.01 -2.72
N THR A 93 -9.01 6.42 -1.55
CA THR A 93 -9.43 5.06 -1.18
C THR A 93 -10.44 5.10 -0.04
N TRP A 94 -11.41 4.19 -0.05
CA TRP A 94 -12.39 4.02 1.02
C TRP A 94 -12.66 2.55 1.33
N GLU A 95 -13.02 2.27 2.58
CA GLU A 95 -13.48 0.95 3.01
C GLU A 95 -14.92 0.70 2.53
N LEU A 96 -15.20 -0.55 2.15
CA LEU A 96 -16.50 -1.02 1.67
C LEU A 96 -17.42 -1.53 2.77
N SER A 97 -17.10 -1.27 4.05
CA SER A 97 -17.90 -1.69 5.20
C SER A 97 -19.39 -1.37 4.97
N PRO A 98 -20.30 -2.35 5.17
CA PRO A 98 -20.12 -3.62 5.91
C PRO A 98 -19.52 -4.78 5.10
N PHE A 99 -19.14 -4.58 3.84
CA PHE A 99 -18.43 -5.59 3.06
C PHE A 99 -16.92 -5.56 3.38
N CYS A 100 -16.28 -6.73 3.33
CA CYS A 100 -14.83 -6.83 3.53
C CYS A 100 -14.09 -6.54 2.22
N GLY A 101 -13.70 -5.29 2.06
CA GLY A 101 -12.98 -4.80 0.90
C GLY A 101 -12.72 -3.32 1.00
N ARG A 102 -11.92 -2.81 0.07
CA ARG A 102 -11.72 -1.38 -0.14
C ARG A 102 -11.82 -1.05 -1.62
N SER A 103 -12.15 0.19 -1.90
CA SER A 103 -12.23 0.71 -3.25
C SER A 103 -11.38 1.96 -3.39
N THR A 104 -10.88 2.19 -4.59
CA THR A 104 -10.10 3.40 -4.93
C THR A 104 -10.66 4.03 -6.20
N CYS A 105 -10.87 5.34 -6.19
CA CYS A 105 -11.29 6.08 -7.36
C CYS A 105 -10.08 6.28 -8.27
N VAL A 106 -10.12 5.79 -9.50
CA VAL A 106 -9.01 5.90 -10.45
C VAL A 106 -9.52 6.45 -11.79
N THR A 107 -8.65 7.17 -12.50
CA THR A 107 -8.95 7.62 -13.86
C THR A 107 -8.51 6.54 -14.85
N ALA A 108 -9.37 6.22 -15.82
CA ALA A 108 -9.02 5.30 -16.89
C ALA A 108 -7.89 5.86 -17.77
N GLU A 109 -7.07 4.95 -18.29
CA GLU A 109 -5.99 5.25 -19.24
C GLU A 109 -6.36 4.74 -20.64
N GLY A 110 -5.60 5.17 -21.66
CA GLY A 110 -5.76 4.69 -23.05
C GLY A 110 -7.07 5.12 -23.71
N ASP A 111 -7.72 4.20 -24.43
CA ASP A 111 -8.93 4.47 -25.22
C ASP A 111 -10.17 4.85 -24.38
N GLN A 112 -10.09 4.70 -23.05
CA GLN A 112 -11.14 5.09 -22.11
C GLN A 112 -10.74 6.33 -21.28
N ALA A 113 -9.67 7.03 -21.66
CA ALA A 113 -9.17 8.20 -20.95
C ALA A 113 -10.27 9.22 -20.67
N GLY A 114 -10.29 9.73 -19.43
CA GLY A 114 -11.29 10.67 -18.94
C GLY A 114 -12.52 10.01 -18.31
N ARG A 115 -12.68 8.69 -18.38
CA ARG A 115 -13.66 7.95 -17.56
C ARG A 115 -13.11 7.68 -16.17
N LEU A 116 -14.00 7.62 -15.18
CA LEU A 116 -13.67 7.20 -13.82
C LEU A 116 -13.96 5.70 -13.67
N LEU A 117 -13.03 5.02 -13.01
CA LEU A 117 -13.14 3.62 -12.62
C LEU A 117 -13.01 3.52 -11.11
N GLU A 118 -13.63 2.49 -10.55
CA GLU A 118 -13.44 2.08 -9.17
C GLU A 118 -12.60 0.81 -9.16
N LEU A 119 -11.40 0.91 -8.60
CA LEU A 119 -10.55 -0.25 -8.32
C LEU A 119 -11.03 -0.88 -7.00
N VAL A 120 -11.75 -1.99 -7.12
CA VAL A 120 -12.24 -2.76 -5.98
C VAL A 120 -11.21 -3.82 -5.60
N GLU A 121 -10.82 -3.84 -4.34
CA GLU A 121 -10.02 -4.89 -3.71
C GLU A 121 -10.85 -5.59 -2.62
N ASP A 122 -11.14 -6.87 -2.81
CA ASP A 122 -11.99 -7.64 -1.89
C ASP A 122 -11.43 -9.06 -1.63
N CYS A 123 -12.14 -9.86 -0.85
CA CYS A 123 -11.72 -11.23 -0.52
C CYS A 123 -11.96 -12.25 -1.65
N GLY A 124 -12.56 -11.82 -2.77
CA GLY A 124 -12.87 -12.68 -3.90
C GLY A 124 -14.11 -13.56 -3.75
N PRO A 125 -14.31 -14.48 -4.71
CA PRO A 125 -15.41 -15.44 -4.66
C PRO A 125 -15.29 -16.32 -3.41
N LEU A 126 -16.42 -16.52 -2.74
CA LEU A 126 -16.49 -17.50 -1.66
C LEU A 126 -16.40 -18.91 -2.24
N PRO A 127 -15.80 -19.86 -1.49
CA PRO A 127 -15.73 -21.24 -1.92
C PRO A 127 -17.13 -21.87 -2.00
N VAL A 128 -17.26 -22.89 -2.84
CA VAL A 128 -18.46 -23.73 -2.91
C VAL A 128 -18.71 -24.35 -1.54
N PRO A 129 -19.95 -24.31 -1.01
CA PRO A 129 -20.26 -24.87 0.30
C PRO A 129 -19.83 -26.33 0.42
N ASN A 130 -18.97 -26.63 1.39
CA ASN A 130 -18.47 -27.97 1.67
C ASN A 130 -18.73 -28.29 3.15
N PRO A 131 -19.49 -29.36 3.49
CA PRO A 131 -19.78 -29.71 4.88
C PRO A 131 -18.53 -30.07 5.70
N LYS A 132 -17.41 -30.41 5.05
CA LYS A 132 -16.13 -30.74 5.68
C LYS A 132 -15.23 -29.52 5.94
N CYS A 133 -15.67 -28.33 5.54
CA CYS A 133 -14.92 -27.10 5.75
C CYS A 133 -15.81 -26.07 6.44
N LYS A 134 -15.34 -25.52 7.57
CA LYS A 134 -16.06 -24.53 8.37
C LYS A 134 -15.32 -23.20 8.36
N LEU A 135 -16.05 -22.11 8.58
CA LEU A 135 -15.43 -20.81 8.81
C LEU A 135 -14.60 -20.89 10.10
N SER A 136 -13.32 -20.57 10.01
CA SER A 136 -12.39 -20.55 11.15
C SER A 136 -12.83 -19.48 12.15
N GLU A 137 -12.70 -19.80 13.45
CA GLU A 137 -12.90 -18.85 14.56
C GLU A 137 -11.93 -17.66 14.50
N LYS A 138 -10.83 -17.79 13.74
CA LYS A 138 -9.87 -16.71 13.49
C LYS A 138 -10.43 -15.61 12.58
N THR A 139 -11.55 -15.87 11.90
CA THR A 139 -12.15 -14.89 10.99
C THR A 139 -12.79 -13.75 11.80
N ASN A 140 -12.21 -12.57 11.74
CA ASN A 140 -12.78 -11.36 12.34
C ASN A 140 -13.46 -10.47 11.30
N LYS A 141 -14.76 -10.70 11.06
CA LYS A 141 -15.53 -9.95 10.03
C LYS A 141 -15.63 -8.44 10.26
N THR A 142 -15.33 -7.94 11.46
CA THR A 142 -15.37 -6.50 11.78
C THR A 142 -14.00 -5.82 11.68
N ALA A 143 -12.94 -6.59 11.41
CA ALA A 143 -11.62 -6.03 11.19
C ALA A 143 -11.59 -5.17 9.90
N PRO A 144 -10.64 -4.24 9.77
CA PRO A 144 -10.37 -3.57 8.50
C PRO A 144 -9.93 -4.57 7.42
N PHE A 145 -10.20 -4.26 6.15
CA PHE A 145 -9.65 -5.04 5.05
C PHE A 145 -8.11 -4.92 5.03
N PRO A 146 -7.34 -6.01 4.84
CA PRO A 146 -7.75 -7.36 4.40
C PRO A 146 -8.05 -8.37 5.52
N ASP A 147 -7.96 -7.97 6.78
CA ASP A 147 -8.02 -8.88 7.92
C ASP A 147 -9.44 -9.39 8.21
N CYS A 148 -10.46 -8.75 7.65
CA CYS A 148 -11.83 -9.25 7.69
C CYS A 148 -12.14 -10.41 6.72
N CYS A 149 -11.17 -10.82 5.89
CA CYS A 149 -11.41 -11.85 4.91
C CYS A 149 -11.67 -13.22 5.55
N PRO A 150 -12.63 -14.00 5.02
CA PRO A 150 -13.00 -15.29 5.59
C PRO A 150 -11.87 -16.29 5.46
N THR A 151 -11.50 -16.88 6.58
CA THR A 151 -10.57 -18.00 6.65
C THR A 151 -11.35 -19.26 6.96
N PHE A 152 -11.08 -20.35 6.26
CA PHE A 152 -11.79 -21.62 6.42
C PHE A 152 -10.84 -22.70 6.92
N GLU A 153 -11.33 -23.51 7.86
CA GLU A 153 -10.64 -24.69 8.38
C GLU A 153 -11.39 -25.94 7.90
N CYS A 154 -10.66 -26.83 7.24
CA CYS A 154 -11.18 -28.07 6.66
C CYS A 154 -10.66 -29.29 7.43
N GLU A 155 -11.47 -30.35 7.48
CA GLU A 155 -11.01 -31.66 7.94
C GLU A 155 -9.88 -32.20 7.05
N GLU A 156 -9.03 -33.07 7.59
CA GLU A 156 -7.85 -33.59 6.88
C GLU A 156 -8.25 -34.24 5.54
N GLY A 157 -7.66 -33.74 4.45
CA GLY A 157 -7.93 -34.20 3.08
C GLY A 157 -9.12 -33.54 2.39
N ALA A 158 -9.88 -32.67 3.06
CA ALA A 158 -10.91 -31.85 2.43
C ALA A 158 -10.30 -30.55 1.87
N LYS A 159 -10.60 -30.26 0.59
CA LYS A 159 -10.17 -29.05 -0.10
C LYS A 159 -11.37 -28.18 -0.46
N LEU A 160 -11.21 -26.87 -0.38
CA LEU A 160 -12.19 -25.91 -0.83
C LEU A 160 -12.09 -25.73 -2.34
N GLU A 161 -13.21 -25.96 -3.01
CA GLU A 161 -13.37 -25.63 -4.43
C GLU A 161 -13.90 -24.20 -4.53
N TYR A 162 -13.23 -23.37 -5.32
CA TYR A 162 -13.69 -22.02 -5.60
C TYR A 162 -14.35 -22.00 -6.97
N PRO A 163 -15.48 -21.29 -7.14
CA PRO A 163 -16.07 -21.10 -8.46
C PRO A 163 -15.04 -20.55 -9.44
N GLU A 164 -15.01 -21.09 -10.66
CA GLU A 164 -14.19 -20.56 -11.75
C GLU A 164 -14.76 -19.22 -12.19
N VAL A 165 -14.32 -18.14 -11.54
CA VAL A 165 -14.57 -16.79 -12.03
C VAL A 165 -13.51 -16.49 -13.08
N ALA A 166 -13.92 -16.10 -14.29
CA ALA A 166 -13.02 -15.62 -15.33
C ALA A 166 -12.21 -14.45 -14.75
N THR A 167 -11.01 -14.74 -14.27
CA THR A 167 -10.15 -13.76 -13.62
C THR A 167 -9.63 -12.89 -14.75
N ALA A 168 -9.98 -11.59 -14.73
CA ALA A 168 -9.36 -10.65 -15.66
C ALA A 168 -7.84 -10.80 -15.54
N PRO A 169 -7.10 -10.91 -16.66
CA PRO A 169 -5.66 -11.10 -16.61
C PRO A 169 -5.03 -9.97 -15.77
N PRO A 170 -4.00 -10.27 -14.96
CA PRO A 170 -3.30 -9.23 -14.20
C PRO A 170 -2.88 -8.11 -15.16
N PRO A 171 -2.91 -6.83 -14.72
CA PRO A 171 -2.44 -5.73 -15.54
C PRO A 171 -1.04 -6.07 -16.03
N LYS A 172 -0.88 -6.25 -17.35
CA LYS A 172 0.45 -6.42 -17.94
C LYS A 172 1.22 -5.16 -17.59
N GLU A 173 2.31 -5.30 -16.84
CA GLU A 173 3.30 -4.26 -16.61
C GLU A 173 3.75 -3.74 -17.98
N ALA A 174 3.13 -2.66 -18.46
CA ALA A 174 3.55 -1.94 -19.64
C ALA A 174 4.74 -1.09 -19.26
N ALA A 175 5.93 -1.70 -19.24
CA ALA A 175 7.18 -0.96 -19.35
C ALA A 175 8.29 -1.84 -19.92
N LYS A 176 8.94 -1.27 -20.94
CA LYS A 176 10.24 -1.62 -21.55
C LYS A 176 10.22 -2.68 -22.65
N GLU A 177 10.06 -2.20 -23.88
CA GLU A 177 11.19 -2.16 -24.82
C GLU A 177 11.06 -0.94 -25.74
N ALA A 178 11.71 0.16 -25.31
CA ALA A 178 12.42 0.99 -26.27
C ALA A 178 13.79 0.33 -26.48
N GLY A 179 14.06 -0.11 -27.71
CA GLY A 179 15.40 -0.36 -28.23
C GLY A 179 15.84 -1.83 -28.33
N LYS A 180 15.60 -2.45 -29.50
CA LYS A 180 16.67 -3.10 -30.29
C LYS A 180 16.19 -3.50 -31.70
N ALA A 181 16.54 -2.69 -32.71
CA ALA A 181 17.00 -3.07 -34.05
C ALA A 181 17.16 -1.80 -34.89
#